data_AF-A0A084AU84-F1
#
_entry.id   AF-A0A084AU84-F1
#
_cell.length_a   1.000
_cell.length_b   1.000
_cell.length_c   1.000
_cell.angle_alpha   90.00
_cell.angle_beta   90.00
_cell.angle_gamma   90.00
#
_symmetry.space_group_name_H-M   'P 1'
#
loop_
_entity.id
_entity.type
_entity.pdbx_description
1 polymer ?
#
loop_
_entity_poly.entity_id
_entity_poly.type
_entity_poly.pdbx_seq_one_letter_code
_entity_poly.pdbx_strand_id
1 'polypeptide(L)'
;MRLLKFESDGELSLDEFAEDNIPPYTILSHTWGEDRDEVTFRDLMKGTGKRKPGYEKIRFCAKQTASDDLQFFWGDTCCIDKSSSAEL
;
A
#
# COMPACT_ATOMS: atom_id res chain seq x y z
N MET A 1 -4.56 6.76 -9.86
CA MET A 1 -3.51 6.13 -9.03
C MET A 1 -4.05 5.89 -7.62
N ARG A 2 -3.79 4.73 -7.01
CA ARG A 2 -4.18 4.45 -5.62
C ARG A 2 -2.99 4.51 -4.69
N LEU A 3 -3.11 5.18 -3.56
CA LEU A 3 -2.05 5.35 -2.57
C LEU A 3 -2.52 4.88 -1.19
N LEU A 4 -1.61 4.30 -0.42
CA LEU A 4 -1.83 3.92 0.96
C LEU A 4 -1.52 5.05 1.91
N LYS A 5 -2.30 5.11 2.98
CA LYS A 5 -2.10 6.04 4.09
C LYS A 5 -2.29 5.30 5.41
N PHE A 6 -1.42 5.58 6.37
CA PHE A 6 -1.66 5.18 7.76
C PHE A 6 -2.43 6.29 8.45
N GLU A 7 -3.60 5.93 8.94
CA GLU A 7 -4.47 6.81 9.69
C GLU A 7 -4.00 6.94 11.14
N SER A 8 -4.45 8.02 11.78
CA SER A 8 -4.11 8.35 13.17
C SER A 8 -4.55 7.27 14.17
N ASP A 9 -5.55 6.47 13.81
CA ASP A 9 -6.07 5.35 14.59
C ASP A 9 -5.26 4.04 14.41
N GLY A 10 -4.21 4.08 13.58
CA GLY A 10 -3.36 2.93 13.28
C GLY A 10 -3.92 2.01 12.19
N GLU A 11 -5.02 2.40 11.54
CA GLU A 11 -5.57 1.68 10.40
C GLU A 11 -4.94 2.13 9.08
N LEU A 12 -5.07 1.25 8.08
CA LEU A 12 -4.60 1.52 6.73
C LEU A 12 -5.80 1.88 5.85
N SER A 13 -5.71 3.02 5.16
CA SER A 13 -6.65 3.45 4.13
C SER A 13 -6.01 3.41 2.75
N LEU A 14 -6.84 3.33 1.72
CA LEU A 14 -6.44 3.36 0.32
C LEU A 14 -7.25 4.45 -0.38
N ASP A 15 -6.55 5.46 -0.87
CA ASP A 15 -7.15 6.64 -1.49
C ASP A 15 -6.84 6.64 -2.99
N GLU A 16 -7.83 7.04 -3.80
CA GLU A 16 -7.71 7.15 -5.25
C GLU A 16 -7.53 8.60 -5.70
N PHE A 17 -6.55 8.82 -6.56
CA PHE A 17 -6.15 10.11 -7.10
C PHE A 17 -6.18 10.10 -8.63
N ALA A 18 -6.63 11.20 -9.23
CA ALA A 18 -6.50 11.44 -10.67
C ALA A 18 -5.03 11.71 -11.05
N GLU A 19 -4.65 11.43 -12.30
CA GLU A 19 -3.24 11.54 -12.76
C GLU A 19 -2.65 12.95 -12.61
N ASP A 20 -3.49 13.98 -12.70
CA ASP A 20 -3.13 15.39 -12.60
C ASP A 20 -3.09 15.91 -11.14
N ASN A 21 -3.47 15.09 -10.15
CA ASN A 21 -3.56 15.48 -8.76
C ASN A 21 -3.01 14.40 -7.80
N ILE A 22 -1.82 13.88 -8.13
CA ILE A 22 -1.12 12.88 -7.30
C ILE A 22 -0.28 13.62 -6.23
N PRO A 23 -0.53 13.42 -4.92
CA PRO A 23 0.27 14.03 -3.87
C PRO A 23 1.67 13.38 -3.80
N PRO A 24 2.66 14.02 -3.16
CA PRO A 24 3.95 13.38 -2.88
C PRO A 24 3.78 12.06 -2.11
N TYR A 25 4.50 11.01 -2.52
CA TYR A 25 4.42 9.68 -1.93
C TYR A 25 5.77 8.95 -1.95
N THR A 26 5.94 7.97 -1.06
CA THR A 26 7.09 7.04 -1.10
C THR A 26 6.73 5.75 -1.83
N ILE A 27 7.74 5.03 -2.32
CA ILE A 27 7.55 3.75 -3.00
C ILE A 27 8.05 2.62 -2.10
N LEU A 28 7.16 1.67 -1.81
CA LEU A 28 7.49 0.41 -1.16
C LEU A 28 8.11 -0.55 -2.20
N SER A 29 9.31 -1.05 -1.90
CA SER A 29 10.02 -1.99 -2.76
C SER A 29 9.24 -3.30 -3.01
N HIS A 30 9.52 -3.90 -4.16
CA HIS A 30 8.65 -4.83 -4.87
C HIS A 30 8.36 -6.15 -4.12
N THR A 31 9.35 -6.76 -3.44
CA THR A 31 9.13 -8.01 -2.69
C THR A 31 10.14 -8.21 -1.55
N TRP A 32 9.67 -8.67 -0.39
CA TRP A 32 10.51 -9.07 0.76
C TRP A 32 10.36 -10.57 1.10
N GLY A 33 9.51 -11.30 0.37
CA GLY A 33 9.24 -12.73 0.58
C GLY A 33 8.53 -13.39 -0.60
N GLU A 34 7.85 -14.52 -0.33
CA GLU A 34 7.05 -15.21 -1.34
C GLU A 34 5.73 -14.47 -1.61
N ASP A 35 5.22 -14.53 -2.85
CA ASP A 35 3.97 -13.86 -3.27
C ASP A 35 2.77 -14.14 -2.36
N ARG A 36 2.70 -15.35 -1.76
CA ARG A 36 1.62 -15.75 -0.85
C ARG A 36 1.61 -14.96 0.46
N ASP A 37 2.79 -14.52 0.90
CA ASP A 37 2.98 -13.78 2.14
C ASP A 37 2.77 -12.29 1.93
N GLU A 38 2.79 -11.83 0.69
CA GLU A 38 2.56 -10.44 0.34
C GLU A 38 1.09 -10.03 0.54
N VAL A 39 0.91 -8.80 1.03
CA VAL A 39 -0.41 -8.18 1.17
C VAL A 39 -0.86 -7.70 -0.21
N THR A 40 -2.02 -8.18 -0.64
CA THR A 40 -2.61 -7.83 -1.92
C THR A 40 -3.65 -6.73 -1.78
N PHE A 41 -4.04 -6.10 -2.90
CA PHE A 41 -5.15 -5.13 -2.93
C PHE A 41 -6.43 -5.74 -2.32
N ARG A 42 -6.72 -6.99 -2.65
CA ARG A 42 -7.88 -7.71 -2.11
C ARG A 42 -7.80 -7.93 -0.60
N ASP A 43 -6.60 -8.14 -0.06
CA ASP A 43 -6.42 -8.29 1.39
C ASP A 43 -6.67 -6.98 2.13
N LEU A 44 -6.36 -5.84 1.51
CA LEU A 44 -6.67 -4.52 2.07
C LEU A 44 -8.17 -4.25 2.05
N MET A 45 -8.82 -4.48 0.91
CA MET A 45 -10.27 -4.30 0.77
C MET A 45 -11.08 -5.18 1.73
N LYS A 46 -10.54 -6.34 2.12
CA LYS A 46 -11.17 -7.27 3.08
C LYS A 46 -10.70 -7.08 4.53
N GLY A 47 -9.71 -6.21 4.79
CA GLY A 47 -9.08 -6.08 6.10
C GLY A 47 -8.31 -7.33 6.57
N THR A 48 -8.00 -8.28 5.67
CA THR A 48 -7.28 -9.53 6.01
C THR A 48 -5.75 -9.38 5.98
N GLY A 49 -5.24 -8.25 5.45
CA GLY A 49 -3.81 -8.00 5.27
C GLY A 49 -2.99 -8.11 6.56
N LYS A 50 -3.55 -7.71 7.70
CA LYS A 50 -2.87 -7.73 9.02
C LYS A 50 -2.40 -9.12 9.46
N ARG A 51 -3.00 -10.18 8.91
CA ARG A 51 -2.65 -11.57 9.23
C ARG A 51 -1.51 -12.14 8.38
N LYS A 52 -1.08 -11.41 7.35
CA LYS A 52 -0.03 -11.86 6.44
C LYS A 52 1.35 -11.43 6.92
N PRO A 53 2.40 -12.25 6.73
CA PRO A 53 3.77 -11.87 7.08
C PRO A 53 4.22 -10.58 6.38
N GLY A 54 3.82 -10.37 5.13
CA GLY A 54 4.08 -9.15 4.36
C GLY A 54 3.36 -7.89 4.87
N TYR A 55 2.63 -7.94 5.98
CA TYR A 55 2.09 -6.73 6.58
C TYR A 55 3.18 -5.89 7.27
N GLU A 56 4.25 -6.53 7.76
CA GLU A 56 5.35 -5.81 8.41
C GLU A 56 6.08 -4.87 7.45
N LYS A 57 6.20 -5.22 6.15
CA LYS A 57 6.76 -4.30 5.15
C LYS A 57 5.90 -3.05 4.95
N ILE A 58 4.57 -3.19 4.99
CA ILE A 58 3.64 -2.07 4.88
C ILE A 58 3.82 -1.13 6.08
N ARG A 59 3.92 -1.70 7.29
CA ARG A 59 4.19 -0.91 8.51
C ARG A 59 5.54 -0.22 8.47
N PHE A 60 6.57 -0.89 7.97
CA PHE A 60 7.91 -0.32 7.82
C PHE A 60 7.89 0.87 6.86
N CYS A 61 7.31 0.70 5.67
CA CYS A 61 7.24 1.78 4.69
C CYS A 61 6.39 2.95 5.19
N ALA A 62 5.30 2.69 5.90
CA ALA A 62 4.51 3.76 6.53
C ALA A 62 5.32 4.58 7.54
N LYS A 63 6.13 3.91 8.38
CA LYS A 63 7.02 4.60 9.32
C LYS A 63 8.07 5.44 8.59
N GLN A 64 8.64 4.91 7.50
CA GLN A 64 9.60 5.65 6.69
C GLN A 64 8.94 6.87 6.04
N THR A 65 7.76 6.69 5.45
CA THR A 65 6.94 7.75 4.84
C THR A 65 6.67 8.88 5.82
N ALA A 66 6.24 8.54 7.04
CA ALA A 66 6.02 9.52 8.09
C ALA A 66 7.33 10.21 8.53
N SER A 67 8.46 9.51 8.56
CA SER A 67 9.77 10.08 8.85
C SER A 67 10.28 11.02 7.75
N ASP A 68 9.77 10.86 6.53
CA ASP A 68 10.10 11.69 5.37
C ASP A 68 9.10 12.86 5.21
N ASP A 69 8.26 13.12 6.23
CA ASP A 69 7.19 14.13 6.23
C ASP A 69 6.15 13.93 5.10
N LEU A 70 5.96 12.69 4.67
CA LEU A 70 4.98 12.29 3.67
C LEU A 70 3.80 11.56 4.33
N GLN A 71 2.66 11.58 3.65
CA GLN A 71 1.44 10.92 4.14
C GLN A 71 1.11 9.64 3.38
N PHE A 72 1.55 9.56 2.13
CA PHE A 72 1.13 8.54 1.19
C PHE A 72 2.30 7.66 0.76
N PHE A 73 2.01 6.40 0.48
CA PHE A 73 2.97 5.48 -0.10
C PHE A 73 2.31 4.52 -1.08
N TRP A 74 3.10 3.98 -1.99
CA TRP A 74 2.63 3.10 -3.04
C TRP A 74 3.34 1.76 -3.01
N GLY A 75 2.65 0.68 -3.39
CA GLY A 75 3.26 -0.64 -3.56
C GLY A 75 2.51 -1.51 -4.57
N ASP A 76 3.25 -2.16 -5.47
CA ASP A 76 2.73 -2.96 -6.59
C ASP A 76 1.74 -4.05 -6.18
N THR A 77 1.92 -4.64 -4.99
CA THR A 77 1.08 -5.77 -4.55
C THR A 77 -0.28 -5.32 -4.04
N CYS A 78 -0.35 -4.14 -3.43
CA CYS A 78 -1.51 -3.69 -2.67
C CYS A 78 -2.20 -2.43 -3.21
N CYS A 79 -1.55 -1.68 -4.09
CA CYS A 79 -2.10 -0.48 -4.74
C CYS A 79 -2.60 -0.73 -6.17
N ILE A 80 -2.35 -1.91 -6.73
CA ILE A 80 -2.82 -2.33 -8.06
C ILE A 80 -3.82 -3.47 -7.89
N ASP A 81 -4.98 -3.38 -8.54
CA ASP A 81 -5.88 -4.52 -8.64
C ASP A 81 -5.45 -5.39 -9.82
N LYS A 82 -4.60 -6.37 -9.52
CA LYS A 82 -4.11 -7.34 -10.52
C LYS A 82 -5.20 -8.24 -11.11
N SER A 83 -6.46 -8.13 -10.67
CA SER A 83 -7.59 -8.79 -11.34
C SER A 83 -8.19 -7.96 -12.49
N SER A 84 -7.85 -6.67 -12.55
CA SER A 84 -8.22 -5.77 -13.64
C SER A 84 -7.16 -5.81 -14.73
N SER A 85 -7.52 -6.28 -15.92
CA SER A 85 -6.63 -6.24 -17.08
C SER A 85 -6.32 -4.81 -17.56
N ALA A 86 -7.04 -3.80 -17.06
CA ALA A 86 -6.77 -2.39 -17.35
C ALA A 86 -5.63 -1.81 -16.50
N GLU A 87 -5.17 -2.54 -15.48
CA GLU A 87 -4.14 -2.08 -14.53
C GLU A 87 -2.88 -2.96 -14.52
N LEU A 88 -2.81 -3.93 -15.44
CA LEU A 88 -1.70 -4.86 -15.65
C LEU A 88 -0.85 -4.47 -16.86
#